data_AF-A0AAN8VQA8-F1
#
_entry.id   AF-A0AAN8VQA8-F1
#
_cell.length_a   1.000
_cell.length_b   1.000
_cell.length_c   1.000
_cell.angle_alpha   90.00
_cell.angle_beta   90.00
_cell.angle_gamma   90.00
#
_symmetry.space_group_name_H-M   'P 1'
#
loop_
_entity.id
_entity.type
_entity.pdbx_description
1 polymer ?
#
loop_
_entity_poly.entity_id
_entity_poly.type
_entity_poly.pdbx_seq_one_letter_code
_entity_poly.pdbx_strand_id
1 'polypeptide(L)'
;MLQGNKGPMEYAKEVKKEAHEYNGFNLILADLSSKTMVYVSNRPKGEPVTIREVSPGIHVLSNAQLDSNWHKGERLRLFFERELSKYGESEIEAADMAVKLMRDTVKADETRLPHICALDWEYNLSSIFVKVDTPLGPYGTRSTAAITGSVKGEVSFYETYLEIETDSWKEHTVSFDISRKKPE
;
A
#
# COMPACT_ATOMS: atom_id res chain seq x y z
N MET A 1 5.96 12.46 7.42
CA MET A 1 5.93 12.28 8.89
C MET A 1 4.77 13.08 9.44
N LEU A 2 4.03 12.55 10.42
CA LEU A 2 3.03 13.34 11.13
C LEU A 2 3.73 14.50 11.85
N GLN A 3 3.21 15.71 11.70
CA GLN A 3 3.71 16.88 12.41
C GLN A 3 3.13 16.84 13.84
N GLY A 4 3.76 16.09 14.74
CA GLY A 4 3.33 15.98 16.14
C GLY A 4 4.00 14.83 16.89
N ASN A 5 3.83 14.82 18.23
CA ASN A 5 4.43 13.83 19.14
C ASN A 5 3.45 12.72 19.57
N LYS A 6 2.32 12.58 18.89
CA LYS A 6 1.26 11.62 19.25
C LYS A 6 1.61 10.23 18.74
N GLY A 7 1.32 9.22 19.57
CA GLY A 7 1.45 7.83 19.15
C GLY A 7 0.38 7.44 18.11
N PRO A 8 0.60 6.36 17.32
CA PRO A 8 -0.33 5.94 16.27
C PRO A 8 -1.78 5.76 16.75
N MET A 9 -1.99 5.13 17.91
CA MET A 9 -3.32 4.89 18.48
C MET A 9 -4.01 6.17 18.97
N GLU A 10 -3.24 7.12 19.49
CA GLU A 10 -3.78 8.42 19.91
C GLU A 10 -4.25 9.22 18.70
N TYR A 11 -3.41 9.30 17.66
CA TYR A 11 -3.75 9.99 16.41
C TYR A 11 -4.94 9.33 15.70
N ALA A 12 -5.03 7.99 15.70
CA ALA A 12 -6.18 7.26 15.15
C ALA A 12 -7.51 7.67 15.79
N LYS A 13 -7.53 7.89 17.12
CA LYS A 13 -8.73 8.33 17.84
C LYS A 13 -9.14 9.76 17.48
N GLU A 14 -8.20 10.60 17.06
CA GLU A 14 -8.49 11.96 16.58
C GLU A 14 -9.09 11.93 15.19
N VAL A 15 -8.42 11.23 14.25
CA VAL A 15 -8.93 11.02 12.88
C VAL A 15 -10.35 10.47 12.91
N LYS A 16 -10.66 9.56 13.85
CA LYS A 16 -12.03 9.03 14.00
C LYS A 16 -13.09 10.10 14.30
N LYS A 17 -12.77 11.18 15.00
CA LYS A 17 -13.74 12.25 15.35
C LYS A 17 -14.18 13.02 14.10
N GLU A 18 -13.26 13.24 13.18
CA GLU A 18 -13.43 14.02 11.94
C GLU A 18 -13.54 13.14 10.68
N ALA A 19 -13.53 11.81 10.82
CA ALA A 19 -13.56 10.87 9.70
C ALA A 19 -14.75 11.04 8.74
N HIS A 20 -15.84 11.63 9.22
CA HIS A 20 -17.06 11.92 8.45
C HIS A 20 -16.89 13.11 7.50
N GLU A 21 -15.88 13.95 7.71
CA GLU A 21 -15.54 15.10 6.86
C GLU A 21 -14.73 14.68 5.62
N TYR A 22 -14.17 13.46 5.63
CA TYR A 22 -13.36 12.92 4.54
C TYR A 22 -14.14 11.95 3.65
N ASN A 23 -13.70 11.87 2.39
CA ASN A 23 -14.08 10.76 1.52
C ASN A 23 -13.60 9.42 2.09
N GLY A 24 -14.11 8.31 1.54
CA GLY A 24 -13.71 6.97 1.99
C GLY A 24 -12.19 6.76 1.88
N PHE A 25 -11.52 6.37 2.97
CA PHE A 25 -10.07 6.19 3.05
C PHE A 25 -9.64 4.89 3.75
N ASN A 26 -8.38 4.54 3.53
CA ASN A 26 -7.62 3.58 4.32
C ASN A 26 -6.34 4.31 4.77
N LEU A 27 -6.04 4.28 6.07
CA LEU A 27 -4.91 4.98 6.67
C LEU A 27 -4.07 4.00 7.49
N ILE A 28 -2.76 3.97 7.24
CA ILE A 28 -1.79 3.22 8.04
C ILE A 28 -0.94 4.23 8.81
N LEU A 29 -0.95 4.11 10.12
CA LEU A 29 -0.14 4.89 11.06
C LEU A 29 0.89 3.95 11.64
N ALA A 30 2.18 4.28 11.49
CA ALA A 30 3.26 3.45 12.00
C ALA A 30 4.25 4.30 12.79
N ASP A 31 4.70 3.76 13.91
CA ASP A 31 5.81 4.28 14.69
C ASP A 31 6.87 3.18 14.81
N LEU A 32 8.01 3.40 14.14
CA LEU A 32 9.11 2.45 14.09
C LEU A 32 9.85 2.34 15.43
N SER A 33 9.82 3.38 16.26
CA SER A 33 10.47 3.37 17.58
C SER A 33 9.72 2.50 18.56
N SER A 34 8.38 2.62 18.63
CA SER A 34 7.54 1.76 19.46
C SER A 34 7.13 0.44 18.78
N LYS A 35 7.45 0.26 17.49
CA LYS A 35 7.03 -0.87 16.65
C LYS A 35 5.51 -1.05 16.61
N THR A 36 4.77 0.06 16.71
CA THR A 36 3.31 0.07 16.70
C THR A 36 2.81 0.44 15.32
N MET A 37 1.84 -0.31 14.80
CA MET A 37 1.13 0.04 13.58
C MET A 37 -0.39 -0.01 13.82
N VAL A 38 -1.11 0.99 13.33
CA VAL A 38 -2.56 1.11 13.46
C VAL A 38 -3.17 1.39 12.09
N TYR A 39 -4.17 0.60 11.73
CA TYR A 39 -5.02 0.78 10.57
C TYR A 39 -6.28 1.53 10.96
N VAL A 40 -6.64 2.54 10.17
CA VAL A 40 -7.88 3.31 10.30
C VAL A 40 -8.61 3.33 8.97
N SER A 41 -9.93 3.11 8.98
CA SER A 41 -10.76 3.27 7.81
C SER A 41 -12.18 3.72 8.17
N ASN A 42 -12.73 4.62 7.35
CA ASN A 42 -14.15 5.01 7.35
C ASN A 42 -14.95 4.28 6.26
N ARG A 43 -14.45 3.14 5.75
CA ARG A 43 -15.12 2.31 4.75
C ARG A 43 -15.66 1.00 5.36
N PRO A 44 -16.84 0.53 4.89
CA PRO A 44 -17.73 1.18 3.93
C PRO A 44 -18.51 2.34 4.57
N LYS A 45 -19.04 3.26 3.73
CA LYS A 45 -19.79 4.42 4.21
C LYS A 45 -21.05 3.98 4.97
N GLY A 46 -21.29 4.59 6.12
CA GLY A 46 -22.44 4.25 6.98
C GLY A 46 -22.10 3.26 8.10
N GLU A 47 -20.94 2.59 8.03
CA GLU A 47 -20.43 1.77 9.12
C GLU A 47 -19.56 2.60 10.09
N PRO A 48 -19.40 2.16 11.35
CA PRO A 48 -18.47 2.77 12.28
C PRO A 48 -17.04 2.77 11.75
N VAL A 49 -16.31 3.86 12.03
CA VAL A 49 -14.87 3.95 11.74
C VAL A 49 -14.13 2.79 12.41
N THR A 50 -13.43 2.01 11.60
CA THR A 50 -12.57 0.91 12.04
C THR A 50 -11.25 1.48 12.51
N ILE A 51 -10.82 1.10 13.72
CA ILE A 51 -9.46 1.29 14.22
C ILE A 51 -8.97 -0.09 14.64
N ARG A 52 -7.87 -0.55 14.05
CA ARG A 52 -7.30 -1.88 14.31
C ARG A 52 -5.80 -1.77 14.48
N GLU A 53 -5.25 -2.32 15.55
CA GLU A 53 -3.80 -2.54 15.64
C GLU A 53 -3.39 -3.60 14.62
N VAL A 54 -2.29 -3.35 13.90
CA VAL A 54 -1.78 -4.26 12.87
C VAL A 54 -0.66 -5.08 13.50
N SER A 55 -0.90 -6.38 13.62
CA SER A 55 0.09 -7.34 14.13
C SER A 55 1.31 -7.43 13.21
N PRO A 56 2.48 -7.83 13.73
CA PRO A 56 3.61 -8.18 12.87
C PRO A 56 3.24 -9.30 11.89
N GLY A 57 3.58 -9.12 10.61
CA GLY A 57 3.31 -10.10 9.57
C GLY A 57 3.13 -9.48 8.19
N ILE A 58 2.66 -10.29 7.25
CA ILE A 58 2.33 -9.85 5.89
C ILE A 58 0.87 -9.43 5.88
N HIS A 59 0.62 -8.21 5.44
CA HIS A 59 -0.72 -7.63 5.30
C HIS A 59 -0.87 -7.00 3.93
N VAL A 60 -2.06 -7.11 3.34
CA VAL A 60 -2.35 -6.53 2.02
C VAL A 60 -3.51 -5.56 2.09
N LEU A 61 -3.30 -4.38 1.52
CA LEU A 61 -4.28 -3.30 1.46
C LEU A 61 -4.55 -2.93 0.01
N SER A 62 -5.83 -2.74 -0.32
CA SER A 62 -6.27 -2.21 -1.60
C SER A 62 -7.37 -1.15 -1.37
N ASN A 63 -8.36 -1.06 -2.26
CA ASN A 63 -9.52 -0.19 -2.08
C ASN A 63 -10.54 -0.74 -1.07
N ALA A 64 -10.44 -2.03 -0.74
CA ALA A 64 -11.22 -2.67 0.31
C ALA A 64 -10.54 -2.55 1.69
N GLN A 65 -11.10 -3.22 2.69
CA GLN A 65 -10.52 -3.27 4.04
C GLN A 65 -9.18 -4.05 4.05
N LEU A 66 -8.37 -3.80 5.09
CA LEU A 66 -7.10 -4.49 5.30
C LEU A 66 -7.29 -6.01 5.36
N ASP A 67 -6.52 -6.74 4.55
CA ASP A 67 -6.58 -8.20 4.37
C ASP A 67 -7.89 -8.73 3.77
N SER A 68 -8.60 -7.92 2.98
CA SER A 68 -9.75 -8.41 2.20
C SER A 68 -9.36 -9.54 1.24
N ASN A 69 -10.23 -10.55 1.10
CA ASN A 69 -10.07 -11.70 0.20
C ASN A 69 -10.35 -11.35 -1.28
N TRP A 70 -9.68 -10.33 -1.81
CA TRP A 70 -9.72 -10.01 -3.24
C TRP A 70 -8.63 -10.82 -3.96
N HIS A 71 -8.94 -11.42 -5.11
CA HIS A 71 -7.97 -12.02 -6.04
C HIS A 71 -6.61 -11.30 -6.11
N LYS A 72 -6.55 -10.00 -6.42
CA LYS A 72 -5.25 -9.28 -6.47
C LYS A 72 -4.54 -9.20 -5.13
N GLY A 73 -5.30 -9.09 -4.04
CA GLY A 73 -4.76 -9.06 -2.68
C GLY A 73 -4.15 -10.40 -2.30
N GLU A 74 -4.89 -11.50 -2.53
CA GLU A 74 -4.42 -12.87 -2.31
C GLU A 74 -3.22 -13.20 -3.20
N ARG A 75 -3.29 -12.82 -4.47
CA ARG A 75 -2.20 -13.02 -5.43
C ARG A 75 -0.94 -12.27 -5.00
N LEU A 76 -1.07 -11.00 -4.60
CA LEU A 76 0.07 -10.21 -4.13
C LEU A 76 0.65 -10.80 -2.85
N ARG A 77 -0.20 -11.21 -1.88
CA ARG A 77 0.24 -11.89 -0.65
C ARG A 77 1.06 -13.13 -0.97
N LEU A 78 0.52 -14.06 -1.76
CA LEU A 78 1.19 -15.33 -2.09
C LEU A 78 2.48 -15.11 -2.87
N PHE A 79 2.49 -14.14 -3.80
CA PHE A 79 3.69 -13.81 -4.56
C PHE A 79 4.75 -13.18 -3.64
N PHE A 80 4.37 -12.24 -2.76
CA PHE A 80 5.27 -11.64 -1.78
C PHE A 80 5.84 -12.70 -0.83
N GLU A 81 5.02 -13.60 -0.28
CA GLU A 81 5.46 -14.71 0.58
C GLU A 81 6.50 -15.59 -0.11
N ARG A 82 6.27 -15.97 -1.37
CA ARG A 82 7.20 -16.78 -2.17
C ARG A 82 8.51 -16.07 -2.48
N GLU A 83 8.47 -14.77 -2.77
CA GLU A 83 9.70 -14.02 -3.04
C GLU A 83 10.47 -13.78 -1.74
N LEU A 84 9.79 -13.42 -0.66
CA LEU A 84 10.39 -13.21 0.65
C LEU A 84 11.10 -14.46 1.17
N SER A 85 10.52 -15.66 0.97
CA SER A 85 11.13 -16.91 1.42
C SER A 85 12.49 -17.22 0.77
N LYS A 86 12.82 -16.56 -0.35
CA LYS A 86 14.13 -16.72 -1.02
C LYS A 86 15.26 -15.99 -0.31
N TYR A 87 14.93 -14.94 0.44
CA TYR A 87 15.91 -14.13 1.16
C TYR A 87 16.31 -14.76 2.50
N GLY A 88 15.40 -15.48 3.17
CA GLY A 88 15.71 -16.05 4.48
C GLY A 88 16.09 -14.96 5.48
N GLU A 89 17.36 -14.95 5.94
CA GLU A 89 17.92 -13.91 6.82
C GLU A 89 18.73 -12.83 6.09
N SER A 90 18.87 -12.92 4.76
CA SER A 90 19.56 -11.91 3.95
C SER A 90 18.75 -10.62 3.81
N GLU A 91 19.45 -9.54 3.46
CA GLU A 91 18.82 -8.24 3.25
C GLU A 91 17.87 -8.28 2.04
N ILE A 92 16.69 -7.67 2.22
CA ILE A 92 15.66 -7.65 1.20
C ILE A 92 15.96 -6.52 0.22
N GLU A 93 16.19 -6.90 -1.04
CA GLU A 93 16.28 -5.97 -2.17
C GLU A 93 14.88 -5.43 -2.52
N ALA A 94 14.40 -4.47 -1.73
CA ALA A 94 13.01 -4.00 -1.79
C ALA A 94 12.61 -3.37 -3.13
N ALA A 95 13.57 -2.75 -3.83
CA ALA A 95 13.34 -2.19 -5.16
C ALA A 95 13.05 -3.29 -6.19
N ASP A 96 13.92 -4.31 -6.29
CA ASP A 96 13.73 -5.46 -7.19
C ASP A 96 12.43 -6.21 -6.86
N MET A 97 12.19 -6.44 -5.57
CA MET A 97 10.95 -7.07 -5.09
C MET A 97 9.71 -6.27 -5.51
N ALA A 98 9.72 -4.95 -5.34
CA ALA A 98 8.58 -4.11 -5.72
C ALA A 98 8.34 -4.11 -7.23
N VAL A 99 9.38 -3.98 -8.05
CA VAL A 99 9.24 -4.05 -9.53
C VAL A 99 8.67 -5.39 -9.95
N LYS A 100 9.19 -6.48 -9.38
CA LYS A 100 8.78 -7.84 -9.73
C LYS A 100 7.34 -8.15 -9.34
N LEU A 101 6.91 -7.74 -8.15
CA LEU A 101 5.57 -8.01 -7.64
C LEU A 101 4.52 -7.10 -8.29
N MET A 102 4.82 -5.81 -8.38
CA MET A 102 3.82 -4.80 -8.70
C MET A 102 3.55 -4.65 -10.20
N ARG A 103 4.30 -5.38 -11.06
CA ARG A 103 4.10 -5.46 -12.51
C ARG A 103 3.24 -6.64 -12.97
N ASP A 104 2.67 -7.41 -12.04
CA ASP A 104 1.84 -8.57 -12.35
C ASP A 104 0.49 -8.16 -12.95
N THR A 105 0.24 -8.57 -14.19
CA THR A 105 -0.96 -8.24 -14.99
C THR A 105 -2.02 -9.34 -14.99
N VAL A 106 -1.85 -10.41 -14.22
CA VAL A 106 -2.82 -11.52 -14.19
C VAL A 106 -4.13 -11.05 -13.57
N LYS A 107 -5.22 -11.25 -14.31
CA LYS A 107 -6.58 -10.92 -13.91
C LYS A 107 -7.24 -12.10 -13.18
N ALA A 108 -8.26 -11.78 -12.40
CA ALA A 108 -9.13 -12.77 -11.80
C ALA A 108 -9.94 -13.52 -12.86
N ASP A 109 -10.29 -14.77 -12.56
CA ASP A 109 -11.38 -15.45 -13.24
C ASP A 109 -12.68 -14.66 -12.99
N GLU A 110 -13.52 -14.50 -14.02
CA GLU A 110 -14.78 -13.76 -13.92
C GLU A 110 -15.70 -14.32 -12.81
N THR A 111 -15.67 -15.63 -12.59
CA THR A 111 -16.44 -16.32 -11.54
C THR A 111 -15.98 -15.98 -10.12
N ARG A 112 -14.79 -15.38 -9.97
CA ARG A 112 -14.21 -14.95 -8.69
C ARG A 112 -14.34 -13.45 -8.45
N LEU A 113 -15.03 -12.73 -9.33
CA LEU A 113 -15.23 -11.29 -9.19
C LEU A 113 -16.29 -10.99 -8.10
N PRO A 114 -16.16 -9.85 -7.40
CA PRO A 114 -17.00 -9.54 -6.24
C PRO A 114 -18.43 -9.11 -6.60
N HIS A 115 -18.74 -8.82 -7.86
CA HIS A 115 -20.07 -8.39 -8.35
C HIS A 115 -20.63 -7.15 -7.62
N ILE A 116 -19.76 -6.20 -7.28
CA ILE A 116 -20.05 -4.91 -6.67
C ILE A 116 -20.10 -3.75 -7.68
N CYS A 117 -19.55 -3.91 -8.88
CA CYS A 117 -19.73 -2.97 -9.99
C CYS A 117 -19.82 -3.67 -11.36
N ALA A 118 -19.80 -2.91 -12.45
CA ALA A 118 -19.91 -3.48 -13.80
C ALA A 118 -18.77 -4.47 -14.07
N LEU A 119 -19.12 -5.63 -14.64
CA LEU A 119 -18.21 -6.76 -14.86
C LEU A 119 -16.92 -6.35 -15.56
N ASP A 120 -17.02 -5.53 -16.63
CA ASP A 120 -15.87 -5.03 -17.38
C ASP A 120 -14.90 -4.25 -16.48
N TRP A 121 -15.41 -3.45 -15.54
CA TRP A 121 -14.58 -2.72 -14.59
C TRP A 121 -13.95 -3.66 -13.56
N GLU A 122 -14.72 -4.58 -12.98
CA GLU A 122 -14.19 -5.52 -12.00
C GLU A 122 -13.06 -6.38 -12.58
N TYR A 123 -13.28 -6.92 -13.77
CA TYR A 123 -12.30 -7.73 -14.48
C TYR A 123 -11.04 -6.93 -14.80
N ASN A 124 -11.19 -5.72 -15.35
CA ASN A 124 -10.05 -4.88 -15.72
C ASN A 124 -9.26 -4.32 -14.52
N LEU A 125 -9.89 -4.20 -13.34
CA LEU A 125 -9.25 -3.75 -12.09
C LEU A 125 -8.76 -4.89 -11.19
N SER A 126 -8.87 -6.14 -11.66
CA SER A 126 -8.60 -7.35 -10.87
C SER A 126 -7.12 -7.77 -10.84
N SER A 127 -6.25 -7.15 -11.63
CA SER A 127 -4.80 -7.38 -11.59
C SER A 127 -4.10 -6.47 -10.57
N ILE A 128 -2.84 -6.80 -10.23
CA ILE A 128 -1.99 -5.96 -9.37
C ILE A 128 -1.56 -4.71 -10.16
N PHE A 129 -1.02 -4.92 -11.36
CA PHE A 129 -0.76 -3.85 -12.32
C PHE A 129 -1.98 -3.61 -13.18
N VAL A 130 -2.70 -2.52 -12.93
CA VAL A 130 -3.89 -2.14 -13.68
C VAL A 130 -3.46 -1.41 -14.95
N LYS A 131 -3.98 -1.83 -16.09
CA LYS A 131 -3.85 -1.12 -17.38
C LYS A 131 -5.10 -1.36 -18.20
N VAL A 132 -5.82 -0.29 -18.50
CA VAL A 132 -7.12 -0.31 -19.16
C VAL A 132 -7.19 0.84 -20.15
N ASP A 133 -7.55 0.57 -21.39
CA ASP A 133 -7.85 1.63 -22.35
C ASP A 133 -9.30 2.08 -22.17
N THR A 134 -9.50 3.38 -21.93
CA THR A 134 -10.83 3.98 -21.79
C THR A 134 -11.07 5.00 -22.90
N PRO A 135 -12.32 5.40 -23.17
CA PRO A 135 -12.60 6.49 -24.12
C PRO A 135 -11.93 7.82 -23.79
N LEU A 136 -11.54 8.03 -22.52
CA LEU A 136 -10.84 9.23 -22.04
C LEU A 136 -9.31 9.08 -22.05
N GLY A 137 -8.79 7.93 -22.49
CA GLY A 137 -7.37 7.59 -22.47
C GLY A 137 -7.03 6.40 -21.56
N PRO A 138 -5.74 6.07 -21.42
CA PRO A 138 -5.29 4.95 -20.60
C PRO A 138 -5.50 5.23 -19.11
N TYR A 139 -6.06 4.26 -18.40
CA TYR A 139 -6.24 4.24 -16.95
C TYR A 139 -5.44 3.09 -16.33
N GLY A 140 -4.69 3.36 -15.27
CA GLY A 140 -3.93 2.29 -14.63
C GLY A 140 -2.90 2.71 -13.60
N THR A 141 -2.08 1.74 -13.21
CA THR A 141 -0.96 1.89 -12.30
C THR A 141 0.13 2.74 -12.95
N ARG A 142 0.40 3.92 -12.37
CA ARG A 142 1.39 4.89 -12.87
C ARG A 142 2.65 4.97 -12.04
N SER A 143 2.65 4.40 -10.85
CA SER A 143 3.80 4.35 -9.98
C SER A 143 3.80 3.12 -9.09
N THR A 144 4.97 2.78 -8.57
CA THR A 144 5.19 1.77 -7.55
C THR A 144 6.23 2.32 -6.62
N ALA A 145 6.01 2.18 -5.31
CA ALA A 145 6.97 2.59 -4.30
C ALA A 145 7.25 1.46 -3.31
N ALA A 146 8.47 1.39 -2.84
CA ALA A 146 8.92 0.51 -1.77
C ALA A 146 9.53 1.36 -0.66
N ILE A 147 9.15 1.06 0.59
CA ILE A 147 9.69 1.73 1.77
C ILE A 147 10.22 0.66 2.71
N THR A 148 11.50 0.75 3.06
CA THR A 148 12.13 -0.07 4.09
C THR A 148 12.57 0.82 5.23
N GLY A 149 12.52 0.28 6.45
CA GLY A 149 12.97 0.98 7.66
C GLY A 149 13.62 0.00 8.61
N SER A 150 14.82 0.33 9.09
CA SER A 150 15.53 -0.45 10.10
C SER A 150 15.27 0.10 11.50
N VAL A 151 15.49 -0.73 12.53
CA VAL A 151 15.41 -0.29 13.94
C VAL A 151 16.48 0.76 14.29
N LYS A 152 17.51 0.92 13.46
CA LYS A 152 18.54 1.96 13.62
C LYS A 152 18.07 3.32 13.07
N GLY A 153 16.90 3.38 12.44
CA GLY A 153 16.37 4.60 11.84
C GLY A 153 16.81 4.83 10.39
N GLU A 154 17.47 3.85 9.77
CA GLU A 154 17.79 3.90 8.34
C GLU A 154 16.54 3.61 7.54
N VAL A 155 16.13 4.54 6.69
CA VAL A 155 14.96 4.41 5.81
C VAL A 155 15.42 4.50 4.37
N SER A 156 14.93 3.60 3.53
CA SER A 156 15.08 3.70 2.08
C SER A 156 13.70 3.80 1.43
N PHE A 157 13.58 4.73 0.50
CA PHE A 157 12.42 4.94 -0.34
C PHE A 157 12.84 4.74 -1.79
N TYR A 158 12.27 3.73 -2.43
CA TYR A 158 12.37 3.53 -3.88
C TYR A 158 11.03 3.86 -4.50
N GLU A 159 11.05 4.54 -5.65
CA GLU A 159 9.90 4.69 -6.51
C GLU A 159 10.27 4.44 -7.97
N THR A 160 9.35 3.84 -8.70
CA THR A 160 9.32 3.88 -10.16
C THR A 160 7.99 4.47 -10.60
N TYR A 161 8.03 5.37 -11.58
CA TYR A 161 6.84 6.05 -12.07
C TYR A 161 6.90 6.29 -13.58
N LEU A 162 5.72 6.37 -14.21
CA LEU A 162 5.57 6.67 -15.63
C LEU A 162 5.59 8.18 -15.84
N GLU A 163 6.68 8.68 -16.46
CA GLU A 163 6.83 10.06 -16.91
C GLU A 163 6.01 10.27 -18.18
N ILE A 164 5.11 11.26 -18.17
CA ILE A 164 4.13 11.46 -19.25
C ILE A 164 4.83 11.99 -20.51
N GLU A 165 5.78 12.90 -20.33
CA GLU A 165 6.44 13.63 -21.41
C GLU A 165 7.26 12.71 -22.31
N THR A 166 7.82 11.64 -21.75
CA THR A 166 8.72 10.71 -22.44
C THR A 166 8.13 9.32 -22.63
N ASP A 167 6.93 9.06 -22.09
CA ASP A 167 6.29 7.74 -22.01
C ASP A 167 7.26 6.66 -21.49
N SER A 168 8.10 7.03 -20.52
CA SER A 168 9.15 6.15 -19.99
C SER A 168 9.03 5.99 -18.48
N TRP A 169 9.38 4.80 -18.00
CA TRP A 169 9.47 4.55 -16.57
C TRP A 169 10.78 5.12 -16.04
N LYS A 170 10.68 5.99 -15.05
CA LYS A 170 11.81 6.49 -14.27
C LYS A 170 11.91 5.73 -12.97
N GLU A 171 13.10 5.72 -12.40
CA GLU A 171 13.38 5.16 -11.09
C GLU A 171 14.11 6.19 -10.26
N HIS A 172 13.79 6.20 -8.97
CA HIS A 172 14.38 7.11 -8.02
C HIS A 172 14.46 6.43 -6.66
N THR A 173 15.64 6.50 -6.03
CA THR A 173 15.88 5.93 -4.71
C THR A 173 16.48 7.00 -3.82
N VAL A 174 15.92 7.17 -2.63
CA VAL A 174 16.42 8.07 -1.59
C VAL A 174 16.56 7.30 -0.30
N SER A 175 17.72 7.45 0.35
CA SER A 175 17.96 6.91 1.69
C SER A 175 18.17 8.05 2.68
N PHE A 176 17.57 7.95 3.86
CA PHE A 176 17.66 8.97 4.90
C PHE A 176 17.58 8.35 6.30
N ASP A 177 18.06 9.08 7.30
CA ASP A 177 18.08 8.66 8.71
C ASP A 177 17.03 9.43 9.49
N ILE A 178 16.08 8.73 10.11
CA ILE A 178 15.00 9.32 10.93
C ILE A 178 15.35 9.43 12.41
N SER A 179 16.48 8.86 12.85
CA SER A 179 16.97 8.94 14.23
C SER A 179 17.67 10.28 14.54
N ARG A 180 18.18 10.96 13.50
CA ARG A 180 18.76 12.30 13.64
C ARG A 180 17.65 13.33 13.82
N LYS A 181 17.38 13.69 15.08
CA LYS A 181 16.68 14.95 15.39
C LYS A 181 17.38 16.08 14.63
N LYS A 182 16.60 16.96 13.98
CA LYS A 182 17.12 18.24 13.50
C LYS A 182 17.87 18.92 14.65
N PRO A 183 19.08 19.47 14.44
CA PRO A 183 19.64 20.40 15.40
C PRO A 183 18.65 21.55 15.57
N GLU A 184 18.44 21.93 16.83
CA GLU A 184 17.69 23.15 17.20
C GLU A 184 18.32 24.41 16.57
#